data_AF-A0A523TM24-F1
#
_entry.id   AF-A0A523TM24-F1
#
_cell.length_a   1.000
_cell.length_b   1.000
_cell.length_c   1.000
_cell.angle_alpha   90.00
_cell.angle_beta   90.00
_cell.angle_gamma   90.00
#
_symmetry.space_group_name_H-M   'P 1'
#
loop_
_entity.id
_entity.type
_entity.pdbx_description
1 polymer ?
#
loop_
_entity_poly.entity_id
_entity_poly.type
_entity_poly.pdbx_seq_one_letter_code
_entity_poly.pdbx_strand_id
1 'polypeptide(L)'
;MTEDPYPDYMRESIEKVEKTRDKRAKETLDHCSPDEITDVLDKFHPDFIKEQKTKIRFGVSKGEVVPLEVAKIVETKSVLNPKAIDLMKIDFDVEVLIVGGGGAGANAALWAMKSGVKPENILIVTKLRMGDSNTT
;
A
#
# COMPACT_ATOMS: atom_id res chain seq x y z
N MET A 1 -16.49 -42.31 10.71
CA MET A 1 -16.29 -42.15 9.26
C MET A 1 -16.54 -40.69 8.99
N THR A 2 -15.50 -39.91 8.73
CA THR A 2 -15.60 -38.47 8.45
C THR A 2 -16.38 -38.28 7.16
N GLU A 3 -17.45 -37.49 7.21
CA GLU A 3 -18.16 -37.04 6.02
C GLU A 3 -17.16 -36.46 5.03
N ASP A 4 -17.38 -36.81 3.77
CA ASP A 4 -16.63 -36.26 2.66
C ASP A 4 -16.74 -34.72 2.67
N PRO A 5 -15.62 -34.00 2.77
CA PRO A 5 -15.64 -32.54 2.90
C PRO A 5 -16.02 -31.81 1.60
N TYR A 6 -16.22 -32.53 0.48
CA TYR A 6 -16.53 -31.93 -0.81
C TYR A 6 -18.00 -32.14 -1.20
N PRO A 7 -18.73 -31.07 -1.58
CA PRO A 7 -20.08 -31.18 -2.13
C PRO A 7 -20.16 -32.01 -3.41
N ASP A 8 -21.30 -32.64 -3.69
CA ASP A 8 -21.51 -33.54 -4.84
C ASP A 8 -21.10 -32.92 -6.19
N TYR A 9 -21.40 -31.63 -6.42
CA TYR A 9 -21.04 -30.96 -7.67
C TYR A 9 -19.52 -30.85 -7.89
N MET A 10 -18.70 -30.92 -6.83
CA MET A 10 -17.25 -30.92 -6.94
C MET A 10 -16.70 -32.30 -7.30
N ARG A 11 -17.45 -33.39 -7.07
CA ARG A 11 -17.02 -34.76 -7.39
C ARG A 11 -16.75 -34.93 -8.88
N GLU A 12 -17.61 -34.36 -9.73
CA GLU A 12 -17.40 -34.39 -11.19
C GLU A 12 -16.09 -33.70 -11.62
N SER A 13 -15.70 -32.63 -10.94
CA SER A 13 -14.45 -31.91 -11.23
C SER A 13 -13.23 -32.68 -10.71
N ILE A 14 -13.36 -33.30 -9.53
CA ILE A 14 -12.31 -34.16 -8.94
C ILE A 14 -12.03 -35.35 -9.86
N GLU A 15 -13.06 -36.05 -10.35
CA GLU A 15 -12.88 -37.16 -11.28
C GLU A 15 -12.19 -36.76 -12.59
N LYS A 16 -12.48 -35.57 -13.13
CA LYS A 16 -11.80 -35.03 -14.33
C LYS A 16 -10.32 -34.78 -14.07
N VAL A 17 -9.97 -34.24 -12.90
CA VAL A 17 -8.57 -34.02 -12.50
C VAL A 17 -7.86 -35.35 -12.29
N GLU A 18 -8.48 -36.31 -11.60
CA GLU A 18 -7.90 -37.64 -11.36
C GLU A 18 -7.62 -38.39 -12.66
N LYS A 19 -8.56 -38.37 -13.62
CA LYS A 19 -8.39 -38.97 -14.96
C LYS A 19 -7.18 -38.44 -15.72
N THR A 20 -6.76 -37.20 -15.48
CA THR A 20 -5.64 -36.55 -16.19
C THR A 20 -4.36 -36.46 -15.35
N ARG A 21 -4.40 -36.88 -14.08
CA ARG A 21 -3.33 -36.66 -13.10
C ARG A 21 -2.03 -37.38 -13.46
N ASP A 22 -2.10 -38.66 -13.80
CA ASP A 22 -0.93 -39.47 -14.14
C ASP A 22 -0.22 -39.00 -15.41
N LYS A 23 -0.99 -38.46 -16.37
CA LYS A 23 -0.47 -37.86 -17.60
C LYS A 23 0.24 -36.55 -17.30
N ARG A 24 -0.44 -35.63 -16.62
CA ARG A 24 0.11 -34.31 -16.24
C ARG A 24 1.34 -34.40 -15.34
N ALA A 25 1.38 -35.39 -14.44
CA ALA A 25 2.52 -35.59 -13.54
C ALA A 25 3.81 -36.00 -14.29
N LYS A 26 3.68 -36.56 -15.50
CA LYS A 26 4.79 -36.97 -16.37
C LYS A 26 5.07 -35.98 -17.49
N GLU A 27 4.11 -35.09 -17.79
CA GLU A 27 4.32 -34.00 -18.74
C GLU A 27 5.28 -32.97 -18.14
N THR A 28 6.29 -32.62 -18.93
CA THR A 28 7.13 -31.44 -18.71
C THR A 28 6.74 -30.45 -19.80
N LEU A 29 6.36 -29.25 -19.39
CA LEU A 29 6.12 -28.15 -20.32
C LEU A 29 7.45 -27.46 -20.57
N ASP A 30 7.68 -27.07 -21.83
CA ASP A 30 8.84 -26.27 -22.17
C ASP A 30 8.76 -24.93 -21.44
N HIS A 31 9.88 -24.54 -20.84
CA HIS A 31 10.01 -23.21 -20.27
C HIS A 31 10.21 -22.21 -21.40
N CYS A 32 9.60 -21.03 -21.27
CA CYS A 32 9.94 -19.91 -22.13
C CYS A 32 11.45 -19.65 -22.07
N SER A 33 12.06 -19.46 -23.23
CA SER A 33 13.40 -18.92 -23.34
C SER A 33 13.48 -17.51 -22.74
N PRO A 34 14.68 -17.03 -22.37
CA PRO A 34 14.85 -15.66 -21.89
C PRO A 34 14.31 -14.59 -22.85
N ASP A 35 14.40 -14.82 -24.16
CA ASP A 35 13.91 -13.91 -25.18
C ASP A 35 12.38 -13.89 -25.23
N GLU A 36 11.73 -15.05 -25.12
CA GLU A 36 10.26 -15.14 -25.02
C GLU A 36 9.73 -14.50 -23.73
N ILE A 37 10.44 -14.66 -22.61
CA ILE A 37 10.09 -13.98 -21.36
C ILE A 37 10.18 -12.47 -21.55
N THR A 38 11.24 -11.98 -22.18
CA THR A 38 11.44 -10.54 -22.44
C THR A 38 10.35 -9.98 -23.35
N ASP A 39 10.02 -10.68 -24.43
CA ASP A 39 8.97 -10.29 -25.37
C ASP A 39 7.59 -10.23 -24.70
N VAL A 40 7.29 -11.20 -23.82
CA VAL A 40 6.05 -11.20 -23.02
C VAL A 40 6.04 -10.04 -22.03
N LEU A 41 7.15 -9.78 -21.33
CA LEU A 41 7.25 -8.68 -20.37
C LEU A 41 7.07 -7.33 -21.07
N ASP A 42 7.80 -7.08 -22.16
CA ASP A 42 7.72 -5.84 -22.92
C ASP A 42 6.32 -5.59 -23.49
N LYS A 43 5.58 -6.63 -23.87
CA LYS A 43 4.23 -6.51 -24.43
C LYS A 43 3.13 -6.39 -23.38
N PHE A 44 3.25 -7.09 -22.25
CA PHE A 44 2.11 -7.29 -21.35
C PHE A 44 2.36 -6.85 -19.91
N HIS A 45 3.62 -6.70 -19.48
CA HIS A 45 3.90 -6.30 -18.11
C HIS A 45 3.86 -4.77 -17.98
N PRO A 46 3.01 -4.21 -17.10
CA PRO A 46 2.84 -2.75 -17.00
C PRO A 46 4.15 -2.02 -16.67
N ASP A 47 5.04 -2.65 -15.91
CA ASP A 47 6.36 -2.07 -15.60
C ASP A 47 7.34 -2.03 -16.78
N PHE A 48 7.08 -2.69 -17.91
CA PHE A 48 7.97 -2.66 -19.08
C PHE A 48 7.46 -1.73 -20.19
N ILE A 49 6.20 -1.28 -20.09
CA ILE A 49 5.61 -0.32 -21.04
C ILE A 49 6.19 1.08 -20.78
N LYS A 50 7.20 1.45 -21.57
CA LYS A 50 7.94 2.71 -21.42
C LYS A 50 7.04 3.93 -21.57
N GLU A 51 6.01 3.83 -22.40
CA GLU A 51 5.02 4.88 -22.65
C GLU A 51 4.20 5.21 -21.40
N GLN A 52 4.10 4.29 -20.44
CA GLN A 52 3.38 4.47 -19.17
C GLN A 52 4.28 5.02 -18.06
N LYS A 53 5.52 5.40 -18.37
CA LYS A 53 6.48 5.94 -17.41
C LYS A 53 6.89 7.36 -17.76
N THR A 54 7.14 8.16 -16.74
CA THR A 54 7.66 9.52 -16.87
C THR A 54 8.66 9.84 -15.78
N LYS A 55 9.39 10.95 -15.95
CA LYS A 55 10.29 11.47 -14.93
C LYS A 55 9.58 12.50 -14.07
N ILE A 56 9.77 12.41 -12.76
CA ILE A 56 9.32 13.44 -11.83
C ILE A 56 10.06 14.76 -12.15
N ARG A 57 9.31 15.85 -12.30
CA ARG A 57 9.77 17.16 -12.77
C ARG A 57 10.33 18.04 -11.65
N PHE A 58 9.82 17.89 -10.42
CA PHE A 58 10.17 18.74 -9.27
C PHE A 58 10.08 18.00 -7.94
N GLY A 59 10.66 18.59 -6.88
CA GLY A 59 10.77 17.99 -5.56
C GLY A 59 12.05 17.18 -5.36
N VAL A 60 12.13 16.47 -4.23
CA VAL A 60 13.31 15.70 -3.83
C VAL A 60 13.61 14.52 -4.76
N SER A 61 12.56 13.89 -5.30
CA SER A 61 12.64 12.75 -6.22
C SER A 61 12.74 13.16 -7.69
N LYS A 62 13.15 14.41 -7.98
CA LYS A 62 13.26 14.90 -9.34
C LYS A 62 14.20 14.03 -10.18
N GLY A 63 13.72 13.62 -11.35
CA GLY A 63 14.46 12.79 -12.30
C GLY A 63 14.24 11.29 -12.16
N GLU A 64 13.62 10.83 -11.06
CA GLU A 64 13.21 9.43 -10.89
C GLU A 64 12.14 9.04 -11.91
N VAL A 65 12.24 7.82 -12.45
CA VAL A 65 11.30 7.27 -13.42
C VAL A 65 10.22 6.50 -12.69
N VAL A 66 8.97 6.95 -12.84
CA VAL A 66 7.81 6.38 -12.17
C VAL A 66 6.64 6.21 -13.16
N PRO A 67 5.63 5.39 -12.84
CA PRO A 67 4.38 5.36 -13.61
C PRO A 67 3.73 6.75 -13.72
N LEU A 68 3.03 7.01 -14.83
CA LEU A 68 2.36 8.29 -15.08
C LEU A 68 1.42 8.70 -13.95
N GLU A 69 0.68 7.76 -13.37
CA GLU A 69 -0.27 7.97 -12.28
C GLU A 69 0.45 8.46 -11.02
N VAL A 70 1.60 7.87 -10.72
CA VAL A 70 2.42 8.23 -9.56
C VAL A 70 2.97 9.64 -9.75
N ALA A 71 3.55 9.95 -10.92
CA ALA A 71 4.01 11.29 -11.22
C ALA A 71 2.87 12.32 -11.11
N LYS A 72 1.68 11.99 -11.63
CA LYS A 72 0.51 12.86 -11.54
C LYS A 72 0.12 13.15 -10.09
N ILE A 73 0.09 12.14 -9.22
CA ILE A 73 -0.26 12.31 -7.80
C ILE A 73 0.79 13.15 -7.07
N VAL A 74 2.07 12.82 -7.22
CA VAL A 74 3.17 13.52 -6.52
C VAL A 74 3.30 14.97 -6.97
N GLU A 75 3.05 15.24 -8.25
CA GLU A 75 3.11 16.57 -8.83
C GLU A 75 1.78 17.34 -8.74
N THR A 76 0.76 16.77 -8.09
CA THR A 76 -0.51 17.45 -7.89
C THR A 76 -0.31 18.69 -7.02
N LYS A 77 -1.01 19.77 -7.36
CA LYS A 77 -0.98 20.99 -6.54
C LYS A 77 -1.56 20.68 -5.16
N SER A 78 -1.01 21.33 -4.14
CA SER A 78 -1.60 21.33 -2.81
C SER A 78 -3.11 21.60 -2.89
N VAL A 79 -3.90 20.77 -2.23
CA VAL A 79 -5.36 20.99 -2.05
C VAL A 79 -5.60 22.27 -1.24
N LEU A 80 -4.66 22.61 -0.34
CA LEU A 80 -4.71 23.82 0.45
C LEU A 80 -4.26 25.03 -0.37
N ASN A 81 -5.06 26.08 -0.35
CA ASN A 81 -4.67 27.41 -0.82
C ASN A 81 -4.02 28.18 0.35
N PRO A 82 -2.69 28.45 0.32
CA PRO A 82 -2.01 29.12 1.43
C PRO A 82 -2.58 30.51 1.75
N LYS A 83 -3.14 31.21 0.74
CA LYS A 83 -3.74 32.54 0.93
C LYS A 83 -5.06 32.51 1.67
N ALA A 84 -5.71 31.35 1.77
CA ALA A 84 -6.95 31.17 2.50
C ALA A 84 -6.72 30.78 3.97
N ILE A 85 -5.47 30.55 4.38
CA ILE A 85 -5.12 30.18 5.75
C ILE A 85 -4.83 31.47 6.52
N ASP A 86 -5.70 31.77 7.49
CA ASP A 86 -5.48 32.87 8.44
C ASP A 86 -4.62 32.37 9.61
N LEU A 87 -3.36 32.79 9.64
CA LEU A 87 -2.41 32.41 10.70
C LEU A 87 -2.69 33.10 12.05
N MET A 88 -3.56 34.13 12.08
CA MET A 88 -3.97 34.79 13.32
C MET A 88 -5.08 34.01 14.05
N LYS A 89 -5.73 33.07 13.37
CA LYS A 89 -6.77 32.22 13.94
C LYS A 89 -6.16 30.91 14.44
N ILE A 90 -6.07 30.77 15.76
CA ILE A 90 -5.62 29.51 16.39
C ILE A 90 -6.80 28.56 16.49
N ASP A 91 -6.73 27.43 15.79
CA ASP A 91 -7.77 26.38 15.87
C ASP A 91 -7.55 25.44 17.07
N PHE A 92 -6.29 25.17 17.42
CA PHE A 92 -5.91 24.33 18.56
C PHE A 92 -4.76 25.00 19.33
N ASP A 93 -4.97 25.23 20.61
CA ASP A 93 -3.95 25.69 21.56
C ASP A 93 -3.77 24.57 22.60
N VAL A 94 -2.59 23.94 22.60
CA VAL A 94 -2.31 22.72 23.35
C VAL A 94 -0.94 22.79 24.01
N GLU A 95 -0.79 22.09 25.14
CA GLU A 95 0.48 22.01 25.87
C GLU A 95 1.46 21.05 25.19
N VAL A 96 0.95 19.98 24.56
CA VAL A 96 1.76 18.94 23.92
C VAL A 96 1.22 18.62 22.53
N LEU A 97 2.06 18.85 21.51
CA LEU A 97 1.82 18.43 20.13
C LEU A 97 2.67 17.19 19.80
N ILE A 98 2.02 16.10 19.41
CA ILE A 98 2.65 14.84 19.00
C ILE A 98 2.44 14.64 17.50
N VAL A 99 3.54 14.52 16.76
CA VAL A 99 3.52 14.28 15.32
C VAL A 99 3.78 12.80 15.04
N GLY A 100 2.74 12.09 14.62
CA GLY A 100 2.75 10.65 14.33
C GLY A 100 1.94 9.85 15.34
N GLY A 101 0.97 9.06 14.85
CA GLY A 101 0.05 8.24 15.65
C GLY A 101 0.43 6.75 15.74
N GLY A 102 1.72 6.42 15.66
CA GLY A 102 2.20 5.05 15.85
C GLY A 102 2.47 4.71 17.32
N GLY A 103 3.08 3.54 17.57
CA GLY A 103 3.31 3.05 18.95
C GLY A 103 4.08 4.05 19.83
N ALA A 104 5.10 4.71 19.28
CA ALA A 104 5.84 5.75 19.99
C ALA A 104 4.98 6.98 20.31
N GLY A 105 4.17 7.46 19.36
CA GLY A 105 3.30 8.63 19.56
C GLY A 105 2.15 8.35 20.53
N ALA A 106 1.54 7.17 20.44
CA ALA A 106 0.55 6.71 21.40
C ALA A 106 1.13 6.60 22.82
N ASN A 107 2.32 6.02 22.96
CA ASN A 107 3.00 5.95 24.25
C ASN A 107 3.40 7.33 24.80
N ALA A 108 3.84 8.26 23.93
CA ALA A 108 4.13 9.62 24.34
C ALA A 108 2.90 10.32 24.91
N ALA A 109 1.72 10.15 24.29
CA ALA A 109 0.47 10.69 24.81
C ALA A 109 0.10 10.09 26.17
N LEU A 110 0.23 8.77 26.32
CA LEU A 110 -0.02 8.09 27.60
C LEU A 110 0.94 8.56 28.70
N TRP A 111 2.22 8.77 28.36
CA TRP A 111 3.20 9.30 29.30
C TRP A 111 2.91 10.75 29.70
N ALA A 112 2.55 11.61 28.74
CA ALA A 112 2.14 12.99 29.03
C ALA A 112 0.93 13.02 29.99
N MET A 113 -0.07 12.16 29.76
CA MET A 113 -1.20 11.99 30.68
C MET A 113 -0.75 11.55 32.08
N LYS A 114 0.14 10.55 32.17
CA LYS A 114 0.70 10.09 33.45
C LYS A 114 1.51 11.16 34.17
N SER A 115 2.15 12.07 33.43
CA SER A 115 2.87 13.22 33.96
C SER A 115 1.97 14.38 34.38
N GLY A 116 0.64 14.26 34.20
CA GLY A 116 -0.35 15.22 34.69
C GLY A 116 -0.92 16.15 33.62
N VAL A 117 -0.53 16.02 32.35
CA VAL A 117 -1.13 16.77 31.24
C VAL A 117 -2.54 16.25 30.99
N LYS A 118 -3.53 17.14 30.91
CA LYS A 118 -4.91 16.73 30.64
C LYS A 118 -5.05 16.24 29.19
N PRO A 119 -5.84 15.19 28.92
CA PRO A 119 -6.02 14.67 27.56
C PRO A 119 -6.43 15.72 26.52
N GLU A 120 -7.26 16.69 26.90
CA GLU A 120 -7.68 17.80 26.04
C GLU A 120 -6.55 18.76 25.61
N ASN A 121 -5.43 18.78 26.36
CA ASN A 121 -4.25 19.60 26.07
C ASN A 121 -3.17 18.83 25.29
N ILE A 122 -3.49 17.63 24.79
CA ILE A 122 -2.59 16.79 23.99
C ILE A 122 -3.21 16.62 22.61
N LEU A 123 -2.52 17.11 21.57
CA LEU A 123 -2.93 16.91 20.19
C LEU A 123 -2.01 15.92 19.48
N ILE A 124 -2.57 14.82 18.96
CA ILE A 124 -1.87 13.91 18.07
C ILE A 124 -2.26 14.22 16.63
N VAL A 125 -1.28 14.58 15.79
CA VAL A 125 -1.47 14.76 14.35
C VAL A 125 -0.82 13.61 13.59
N THR A 126 -1.55 12.98 12.67
CA THR A 126 -1.05 11.82 11.93
C THR A 126 -1.58 11.81 10.51
N LYS A 127 -0.74 11.38 9.56
CA LYS A 127 -1.12 11.25 8.14
C LYS A 127 -1.93 9.97 7.87
N LEU A 128 -1.79 8.96 8.73
CA LEU A 128 -2.47 7.67 8.63
C LEU A 128 -3.50 7.55 9.75
N ARG A 129 -4.45 6.62 9.62
CA ARG A 129 -5.32 6.24 10.72
C ARG A 129 -4.50 5.76 11.92
N MET A 130 -4.96 6.06 13.12
CA MET A 130 -4.34 5.56 14.35
C MET A 130 -4.25 4.02 14.29
N GLY A 131 -3.05 3.47 14.49
CA GLY A 131 -2.81 2.02 14.40
C GLY A 131 -2.41 1.49 13.01
N ASP A 132 -2.58 2.25 11.93
CA ASP A 132 -2.19 1.84 10.56
C ASP A 132 -0.69 1.96 10.28
N SER A 133 0.08 2.56 11.19
CA SER A 133 1.55 2.46 11.19
C SER A 133 2.01 1.12 11.76
N ASN A 134 3.31 0.81 11.67
CA ASN A 134 3.93 -0.27 12.46
C ASN A 134 3.79 0.06 13.96
N THR A 135 2.64 -0.27 14.51
CA THR A 135 2.25 -0.03 15.90
C THR A 135 2.49 -1.35 16.60
N THR A 136 3.64 -1.45 17.29
CA THR A 136 3.96 -2.57 18.19
C THR A 136 3.66 -2.15 19.62
#